data_AF-A0A6V7IHS7-F1
#
_entry.id   AF-A0A6V7IHS7-F1
#
_cell.length_a   1.000
_cell.length_b   1.000
_cell.length_c   1.000
_cell.angle_alpha   90.00
_cell.angle_beta   90.00
_cell.angle_gamma   90.00
#
_symmetry.space_group_name_H-M   'P 1'
#
loop_
_entity.id
_entity.type
_entity.pdbx_description
1 polymer ?
#
loop_
_entity_poly.entity_id
_entity_poly.type
_entity_poly.pdbx_seq_one_letter_code
_entity_poly.pdbx_strand_id
1 'polypeptide(L)' 'CDVTNRDEVMRVADKVRSEVGNVTILVNNAGIMPCQPFLDHTPEVIKKLYDVNVMAHFW' A
#
# COMPACT_ATOMS: atom_id res chain seq x y z
N CYS A 1 5.21 5.19 -6.25
CA CYS A 1 5.19 4.20 -5.18
C CYS A 1 3.90 3.44 -5.28
N ASP A 2 3.88 2.33 -6.01
CA ASP A 2 2.83 1.33 -5.83
C ASP A 2 3.04 0.74 -4.44
N VAL A 3 2.12 1.04 -3.53
CA VAL A 3 2.29 0.61 -2.15
C VAL A 3 2.38 -0.90 -2.08
N THR A 4 1.67 -1.67 -2.93
CA THR A 4 1.64 -3.15 -2.93
C THR A 4 2.99 -3.81 -3.23
N ASN A 5 3.96 -3.04 -3.75
CA ASN A 5 5.31 -3.51 -4.02
C ASN A 5 6.26 -3.11 -2.88
N ARG A 6 6.56 -4.07 -2.00
CA ARG A 6 7.48 -3.87 -0.87
C ARG A 6 8.84 -3.30 -1.29
N ASP A 7 9.44 -3.80 -2.36
CA ASP A 7 10.77 -3.36 -2.79
C ASP A 7 10.74 -1.91 -3.30
N GLU A 8 9.65 -1.50 -3.95
CA GLU A 8 9.46 -0.10 -4.34
C GLU A 8 9.30 0.79 -3.11
N VAL A 9 8.55 0.35 -2.09
CA VAL A 9 8.35 1.12 -0.85
C VAL A 9 9.65 1.30 -0.10
N MET A 10 10.45 0.24 0.06
CA MET A 10 11.76 0.31 0.72
C MET A 10 12.71 1.26 -0.04
N ARG A 11 12.72 1.19 -1.38
CA ARG A 11 13.53 2.09 -2.21
C ARG A 11 13.12 3.56 -2.02
N VAL A 12 11.83 3.85 -1.92
CA VAL A 12 11.33 5.21 -1.68
C VAL A 12 11.63 5.65 -0.25
N ALA A 13 11.49 4.78 0.74
CA ALA A 13 11.84 5.06 2.13
C ALA A 13 13.33 5.41 2.29
N ASP A 14 14.22 4.65 1.65
CA ASP A 14 15.65 4.93 1.63
C ASP A 14 15.96 6.29 1.00
N LYS A 15 15.28 6.62 -0.12
CA LYS A 15 15.41 7.93 -0.77
C LYS A 15 14.97 9.06 0.18
N VAL A 16 13.78 8.96 0.79
CA VAL A 16 13.26 9.98 1.72
C VAL A 16 14.21 10.15 2.91
N ARG A 17 14.74 9.07 3.46
CA ARG A 17 15.73 9.13 4.55
C ARG A 17 16.99 9.86 4.13
N SER A 18 17.46 9.68 2.90
CA SER A 18 18.66 10.36 2.40
C SER A 18 18.45 11.85 2.12
N GLU A 19 17.25 12.25 1.66
CA GLU A 19 16.96 13.63 1.24
C GLU A 19 16.40 14.50 2.36
N VAL A 20 15.62 13.91 3.28
CA VAL A 20 14.85 14.63 4.31
C VAL A 20 15.33 14.30 5.72
N GLY A 21 15.91 13.11 5.93
CA GLY A 21 16.36 12.63 7.24
C GLY A 21 15.31 11.76 7.96
N ASN A 22 15.23 11.89 9.28
CA ASN A 22 14.38 11.00 10.10
C ASN A 22 12.90 11.31 9.91
N VAL A 23 12.13 10.28 9.51
CA VAL A 23 10.67 10.33 9.43
C VAL A 23 10.09 10.10 10.83
N THR A 24 9.23 11.01 11.29
CA THR A 24 8.57 10.92 12.61
C THR A 24 7.09 10.59 12.53
N ILE A 25 6.49 10.69 11.34
CA ILE A 25 5.08 10.42 11.08
C ILE A 25 4.96 9.58 9.82
N LEU A 26 4.24 8.46 9.91
CA LEU A 26 3.82 7.64 8.79
C LEU A 26 2.31 7.79 8.62
N VAL A 27 1.86 8.08 7.40
CA VAL A 27 0.44 8.17 7.05
C VAL A 27 0.11 7.10 6.02
N ASN A 28 -0.47 5.99 6.48
CA ASN A 28 -0.95 4.92 5.61
C ASN A 28 -2.33 5.29 5.05
N ASN A 29 -2.36 6.17 4.05
CA ASN A 29 -3.60 6.69 3.45
C ASN A 29 -4.00 5.96 2.17
N ALA A 30 -3.11 5.18 1.55
CA ALA A 30 -3.42 4.47 0.32
C ALA A 30 -4.50 3.42 0.57
N GLY A 31 -5.59 3.50 -0.20
CA GLY A 31 -6.71 2.58 -0.10
C GLY A 31 -7.51 2.52 -1.39
N ILE A 32 -8.08 1.35 -1.68
CA ILE A 32 -9.08 1.16 -2.73
C ILE A 32 -10.37 0.58 -2.16
N MET A 33 -11.49 0.88 -2.80
CA MET A 33 -12.79 0.32 -2.44
C MET A 33 -13.56 -0.04 -3.72
N PRO A 34 -13.42 -1.28 -4.22
CA PRO A 34 -14.26 -1.78 -5.29
C PRO A 34 -15.71 -1.90 -4.77
N CYS A 35 -16.64 -1.19 -5.40
CA CYS A 35 -18.04 -1.17 -5.00
C CYS A 35 -18.88 -2.04 -5.95
N GLN A 36 -19.12 -3.29 -5.56
CA GLN A 36 -19.98 -4.23 -6.29
C GLN A 36 -20.60 -5.22 -5.29
N PRO A 37 -21.65 -5.97 -5.68
CA PRO A 37 -22.22 -7.01 -4.83
C PRO A 37 -21.17 -8.02 -4.39
N PHE A 38 -21.32 -8.56 -3.17
CA PHE A 38 -20.33 -9.45 -2.57
C PHE A 38 -19.97 -10.66 -3.47
N LEU A 39 -20.97 -11.23 -4.14
CA LEU A 39 -20.80 -12.39 -5.01
C LEU A 39 -20.19 -12.06 -6.38
N ASP A 40 -20.11 -10.77 -6.74
CA ASP A 40 -19.56 -10.31 -8.02
C ASP A 40 -18.06 -9.99 -7.91
N HIS A 41 -17.46 -10.14 -6.73
CA HIS A 41 -16.02 -9.99 -6.55
C HIS A 41 -15.23 -11.16 -7.10
N THR A 42 -14.30 -10.85 -8.00
CA THR A 42 -13.30 -11.82 -8.45
C THR A 42 -12.20 -11.99 -7.38
N PRO A 43 -11.53 -13.14 -7.33
CA PRO A 43 -10.39 -13.36 -6.42
C PRO A 43 -9.30 -12.30 -6.57
N GLU A 44 -9.06 -11.79 -7.78
CA GLU A 44 -8.06 -10.76 -8.06
C GLU A 44 -8.43 -9.42 -7.43
N VAL A 45 -9.71 -9.04 -7.48
CA VAL A 45 -10.22 -7.83 -6.83
C VAL A 45 -10.08 -7.93 -5.31
N ILE A 46 -10.43 -9.09 -4.74
CA ILE A 46 -10.28 -9.34 -3.30
C ILE A 46 -8.81 -9.27 -2.91
N LYS A 47 -7.93 -9.97 -3.65
CA LYS A 47 -6.50 -9.95 -3.36
C LYS A 47 -5.93 -8.53 -3.42
N LYS A 48 -6.28 -7.76 -4.45
CA LYS A 48 -5.82 -6.38 -4.61
C LYS A 48 -6.31 -5.48 -3.47
N LEU A 49 -7.54 -5.66 -3.00
CA LEU A 49 -8.07 -4.96 -1.83
C LEU A 49 -7.18 -5.21 -0.60
N TYR A 50 -6.84 -6.47 -0.33
CA TYR A 50 -5.96 -6.84 0.79
C TYR A 50 -4.54 -6.33 0.59
N ASP A 51 -3.98 -6.46 -0.62
CA ASP A 51 -2.63 -6.01 -0.93
C ASP A 51 -2.47 -4.51 -0.67
N VAL A 52 -3.45 -3.68 -1.05
CA VAL A 52 -3.42 -2.22 -0.83
C VAL A 52 -3.81 -1.83 0.60
N ASN A 53 -4.94 -2.32 1.10
CA ASN A 53 -5.55 -1.78 2.32
C ASN A 53 -5.04 -2.44 3.61
N VAL A 54 -4.39 -3.61 3.51
CA VAL A 54 -3.98 -4.40 4.68
C VAL A 54 -2.49 -4.67 4.62
N MET A 55 -2.04 -5.41 3.60
CA MET A 55 -0.65 -5.82 3.50
C MET A 55 0.28 -4.60 3.45
N ALA A 56 -0.17 -3.51 2.80
CA ALA A 56 0.64 -2.32 2.65
C ALA A 56 0.99 -1.51 3.87
N HIS A 57 0.40 -1.86 5.01
CA HIS A 57 0.64 -1.15 6.24
C HIS A 57 1.78 -1.80 7.05
N PHE A 58 2.33 -2.94 6.59
CA PHE A 58 3.32 -3.74 7.33
C PHE A 58 4.76 -3.62 6.84
N TRP A 59 5.00 -3.01 5.68
CA TRP A 59 6.36 -2.78 5.17
C TRP A 59 6.83 -1.35 5.36
#